data_AF-A0A2D0L3U5-F1
#
_entry.id   AF-A0A2D0L3U5-F1
#
_cell.length_a   1.000
_cell.length_b   1.000
_cell.length_c   1.000
_cell.angle_alpha   90.00
_cell.angle_beta   90.00
_cell.angle_gamma   90.00
#
_symmetry.space_group_name_H-M   'P 1'
#
loop_
_entity.id
_entity.type
_entity.pdbx_description
1 polymer ?
#
loop_
_entity_poly.entity_id
_entity_poly.type
_entity_poly.pdbx_seq_one_letter_code
_entity_poly.pdbx_strand_id
1 'polypeptide(L)'
;MIPKKIHYVWVGNQPKPELVLKCIDSWKKHLPDYEIIEWNNERFEEIKNTYSEQAYQNKKWAFVSDYIRLYALYHEGGIYLDTDVEITKNMDEFLQLDFFSCYEKGDEYYPITSAVMGAKKKNAIIGDLLSQYNDLYFETINGLDLETNIIKITSYFKSEFNLLPPYDGTKKTYLNDNSIIYPSNYFCTPELGMINFAIHHFNGSWLPSHSRKDKLKFYKNKLIFSRFIRLRDTGEPQVSSKEKVLFKIPVSKNKQYVLIMKR
;
A
#
# COMPACT_ATOMS: atom_id res chain seq x y z
N MET A 1 5.08 9.50 22.68
CA MET A 1 5.08 8.04 22.55
C MET A 1 4.08 7.60 21.52
N ILE A 2 4.43 6.56 20.78
CA ILE A 2 3.59 5.86 19.81
C ILE A 2 2.62 4.95 20.58
N PRO A 3 1.30 5.04 20.37
CA PRO A 3 0.32 4.13 20.96
C PRO A 3 0.51 2.67 20.51
N LYS A 4 0.14 1.70 21.36
CA LYS A 4 0.11 0.27 21.00
C LYS A 4 -1.10 -0.07 20.13
N LYS A 5 -1.10 0.47 18.91
CA LYS A 5 -2.12 0.26 17.88
C LYS A 5 -1.46 -0.21 16.60
N ILE A 6 -2.05 -1.21 15.95
CA ILE A 6 -1.66 -1.69 14.64
C ILE A 6 -2.78 -1.32 13.66
N HIS A 7 -2.45 -0.54 12.64
CA HIS A 7 -3.37 -0.14 11.59
C HIS A 7 -3.04 -0.89 10.31
N TYR A 8 -4.06 -1.40 9.64
CA TYR A 8 -3.93 -1.94 8.29
C TYR A 8 -5.20 -1.70 7.49
N VAL A 9 -5.10 -1.74 6.16
CA VAL A 9 -6.24 -1.48 5.28
C VAL A 9 -6.74 -2.77 4.64
N TRP A 10 -8.05 -3.01 4.72
CA TRP A 10 -8.72 -4.08 3.97
C TRP A 10 -10.08 -3.61 3.47
N VAL A 11 -10.05 -2.80 2.42
CA VAL A 11 -11.23 -2.29 1.72
C VAL A 11 -11.60 -3.16 0.52
N GLY A 12 -12.83 -3.02 0.05
CA GLY A 12 -13.45 -3.89 -0.94
C GLY A 12 -14.11 -5.11 -0.30
N ASN A 13 -14.64 -6.01 -1.14
CA ASN A 13 -15.47 -7.14 -0.71
C ASN A 13 -14.78 -8.50 -0.92
N GLN A 14 -13.47 -8.51 -1.13
CA GLN A 14 -12.72 -9.74 -1.36
C GLN A 14 -12.28 -10.37 -0.03
N PRO A 15 -12.30 -11.70 0.09
CA PRO A 15 -11.78 -12.37 1.27
C PRO A 15 -10.26 -12.16 1.37
N LYS A 16 -9.75 -12.08 2.60
CA LYS A 16 -8.31 -11.99 2.89
C LYS A 16 -7.59 -13.26 2.41
N PRO A 17 -6.57 -13.16 1.54
CA PRO A 17 -5.76 -14.29 1.13
C PRO A 17 -5.01 -14.94 2.30
N GLU A 18 -4.58 -16.19 2.13
CA GLU A 18 -3.84 -16.95 3.14
C GLU A 18 -2.58 -16.21 3.65
N LEU A 19 -1.82 -15.57 2.76
CA LEU A 19 -0.65 -14.77 3.14
C LEU A 19 -1.02 -13.65 4.12
N VAL A 20 -2.12 -12.93 3.84
CA VAL A 20 -2.59 -11.83 4.70
C VAL A 20 -3.00 -12.34 6.07
N LEU A 21 -3.70 -13.48 6.12
CA LEU A 21 -4.09 -14.11 7.38
C LEU A 21 -2.87 -14.54 8.19
N LYS A 22 -1.86 -15.14 7.55
CA LYS A 22 -0.58 -15.50 8.20
C LYS A 22 0.15 -14.27 8.75
N CYS A 23 0.17 -13.17 7.99
CA CYS A 23 0.73 -11.90 8.45
C CYS A 23 -0.02 -11.39 9.69
N ILE A 24 -1.35 -11.31 9.66
CA ILE A 24 -2.16 -10.89 10.80
C ILE A 24 -1.94 -11.79 12.03
N ASP A 25 -1.80 -13.10 11.84
CA ASP A 25 -1.53 -14.04 12.93
C ASP A 25 -0.14 -13.82 13.55
N SER A 26 0.86 -13.46 12.73
CA SER A 26 2.19 -13.06 13.23
C SER A 26 2.10 -11.80 14.11
N TRP A 27 1.23 -10.84 13.76
CA TRP A 27 1.03 -9.62 14.55
C TRP A 27 0.47 -9.98 15.92
N LYS A 28 -0.60 -10.77 15.97
CA LYS A 28 -1.23 -11.23 17.22
C LYS A 28 -0.25 -12.01 18.10
N LYS A 29 0.63 -12.81 17.49
CA LYS A 29 1.63 -13.62 18.20
C LYS A 29 2.71 -12.77 18.85
N HIS A 30 3.23 -11.77 18.15
CA HIS A 30 4.41 -11.00 18.58
C HIS A 30 4.06 -9.67 19.28
N LEU A 31 2.83 -9.18 19.08
CA LEU A 31 2.30 -7.93 19.60
C LEU A 31 0.94 -8.17 20.29
N PRO A 32 0.85 -9.09 21.29
CA PRO A 32 -0.42 -9.56 21.84
C PRO A 32 -1.22 -8.50 22.61
N ASP A 33 -0.56 -7.42 23.04
CA ASP A 33 -1.16 -6.30 23.78
C ASP A 33 -1.45 -5.08 22.90
N TYR A 34 -1.25 -5.19 21.58
CA TYR A 34 -1.56 -4.14 20.63
C TYR A 34 -3.01 -4.28 20.14
N GLU A 35 -3.73 -3.17 20.05
CA GLU A 35 -5.03 -3.12 19.41
C GLU A 35 -4.86 -3.21 17.89
N ILE A 36 -5.47 -4.20 17.24
CA ILE A 36 -5.45 -4.35 15.78
C ILE A 36 -6.69 -3.69 15.18
N ILE A 37 -6.47 -2.65 14.37
CA ILE A 37 -7.49 -1.82 13.75
C ILE A 37 -7.48 -2.07 12.24
N GLU A 38 -8.52 -2.78 11.78
CA GLU A 38 -8.80 -2.97 10.37
C GLU A 38 -9.57 -1.76 9.81
N TRP A 39 -8.96 -1.02 8.90
CA TRP A 39 -9.65 -0.01 8.09
C TRP A 39 -10.39 -0.69 6.94
N ASN A 40 -11.62 -1.09 7.23
CA ASN A 40 -12.56 -1.74 6.32
C ASN A 40 -13.45 -0.71 5.58
N ASN A 41 -14.44 -1.19 4.82
CA ASN A 41 -15.36 -0.32 4.07
C ASN A 41 -16.16 0.64 4.99
N GLU A 42 -16.62 0.16 6.14
CA GLU A 42 -17.41 0.97 7.09
C GLU A 42 -16.60 2.14 7.64
N ARG A 43 -15.37 1.88 8.12
CA ARG A 43 -14.48 2.96 8.58
C ARG A 43 -14.05 3.88 7.45
N PHE A 44 -13.92 3.36 6.23
CA PHE A 44 -13.58 4.17 5.07
C PHE A 44 -14.70 5.16 4.71
N GLU A 45 -15.97 4.82 4.91
CA GLU A 45 -17.10 5.73 4.66
C GLU A 45 -17.07 6.99 5.56
N GLU A 46 -16.41 6.92 6.72
CA GLU A 46 -16.23 8.06 7.62
C GLU A 46 -15.12 9.02 7.17
N ILE A 47 -14.26 8.60 6.24
CA ILE A 47 -13.13 9.35 5.74
C ILE A 47 -13.55 10.15 4.52
N LYS A 48 -13.37 11.48 4.58
CA LYS A 48 -13.68 12.38 3.47
C LYS A 48 -12.41 12.83 2.77
N ASN A 49 -12.09 12.23 1.64
CA ASN A 49 -10.97 12.64 0.81
C ASN A 49 -11.21 12.25 -0.65
N THR A 50 -11.13 13.22 -1.55
CA THR A 50 -11.48 13.02 -2.96
C THR A 50 -10.56 12.02 -3.66
N TYR A 51 -9.25 12.06 -3.40
CA TYR A 51 -8.32 11.10 -3.98
C TYR A 51 -8.66 9.65 -3.60
N SER A 52 -8.82 9.38 -2.30
CA SER A 52 -9.08 8.01 -1.82
C SER A 52 -10.47 7.51 -2.23
N GLU A 53 -11.49 8.36 -2.25
CA GLU A 53 -12.83 8.04 -2.76
C GLU A 53 -12.79 7.64 -4.24
N GLN A 54 -12.10 8.43 -5.07
CA GLN A 54 -11.94 8.15 -6.49
C GLN A 54 -11.13 6.86 -6.73
N ALA A 55 -10.07 6.63 -5.96
CA ALA A 55 -9.31 5.39 -6.01
C ALA A 55 -10.19 4.18 -5.64
N TYR A 56 -11.02 4.30 -4.60
CA TYR A 56 -11.96 3.26 -4.17
C TYR A 56 -13.00 2.96 -5.26
N GLN A 57 -13.60 3.98 -5.85
CA GLN A 57 -14.56 3.85 -6.95
C GLN A 57 -13.95 3.16 -8.18
N ASN A 58 -12.66 3.38 -8.44
CA ASN A 58 -11.91 2.72 -9.50
C ASN A 58 -11.34 1.35 -9.11
N LYS A 59 -11.64 0.85 -7.90
CA LYS A 59 -11.16 -0.44 -7.36
C LYS A 59 -9.64 -0.52 -7.27
N LYS A 60 -9.00 0.60 -6.94
CA LYS A 60 -7.55 0.76 -6.83
C LYS A 60 -7.15 0.77 -5.36
N TRP A 61 -7.30 -0.39 -4.71
CA TRP A 61 -7.20 -0.56 -3.25
C TRP A 61 -5.87 -0.11 -2.65
N ALA A 62 -4.73 -0.36 -3.32
CA ALA A 62 -3.42 0.11 -2.86
C ALA A 62 -3.33 1.64 -2.78
N PHE A 63 -4.00 2.36 -3.67
CA PHE A 63 -4.04 3.82 -3.66
C PHE A 63 -5.02 4.35 -2.60
N VAL A 64 -6.02 3.55 -2.21
CA VAL A 64 -6.86 3.85 -1.04
C VAL A 64 -6.02 3.74 0.25
N SER A 65 -5.20 2.69 0.38
CA SER A 65 -4.33 2.50 1.54
C SER A 65 -3.23 3.56 1.65
N ASP A 66 -2.77 4.13 0.53
CA ASP A 66 -1.82 5.26 0.52
C ASP A 66 -2.30 6.47 1.33
N TYR A 67 -3.59 6.79 1.24
CA TYR A 67 -4.18 7.85 2.04
C TYR A 67 -4.48 7.39 3.48
N ILE A 68 -5.18 6.26 3.62
CA ILE A 68 -5.66 5.79 4.93
C ILE A 68 -4.50 5.54 5.90
N ARG A 69 -3.35 5.04 5.43
CA ARG A 69 -2.18 4.81 6.31
C ARG A 69 -1.74 6.08 7.03
N LEU A 70 -1.69 7.19 6.30
CA LEU A 70 -1.29 8.49 6.81
C LEU A 70 -2.40 9.08 7.70
N TYR A 71 -3.65 8.95 7.28
CA TYR A 71 -4.82 9.35 8.06
C TYR A 71 -4.85 8.66 9.44
N ALA A 72 -4.72 7.33 9.46
CA ALA A 72 -4.70 6.52 10.67
C ALA A 72 -3.59 6.96 11.62
N LEU A 73 -2.35 7.02 11.12
CA LEU A 73 -1.20 7.42 11.92
C LEU A 73 -1.31 8.87 12.43
N TYR A 74 -1.85 9.79 11.65
CA TYR A 74 -2.01 11.18 12.07
C TYR A 74 -3.05 11.32 13.19
N HIS A 75 -4.23 10.71 13.02
CA HIS A 75 -5.36 10.89 13.93
C HIS A 75 -5.30 9.99 15.15
N GLU A 76 -4.73 8.80 15.03
CA GLU A 76 -4.69 7.79 16.09
C GLU A 76 -3.27 7.53 16.64
N GLY A 77 -2.22 7.86 15.89
CA GLY A 77 -0.87 7.35 16.16
C GLY A 77 -0.79 5.86 15.90
N GLY A 78 0.29 5.20 16.33
CA GLY A 78 0.43 3.75 16.28
C GLY A 78 1.43 3.29 15.24
N ILE A 79 1.30 2.05 14.81
CA ILE A 79 2.11 1.41 13.78
C ILE A 79 1.20 1.00 12.64
N TYR A 80 1.49 1.46 11.43
CA TYR A 80 0.84 0.98 10.21
C TYR A 80 1.64 -0.18 9.62
N LEU A 81 0.91 -1.21 9.17
CA LEU A 81 1.46 -2.37 8.48
C LEU A 81 0.69 -2.61 7.17
N ASP A 82 1.42 -2.76 6.06
CA ASP A 82 0.86 -3.36 4.86
C ASP A 82 0.49 -4.84 5.14
N THR A 83 -0.55 -5.33 4.45
CA THR A 83 -1.17 -6.64 4.76
C THR A 83 -0.28 -7.85 4.47
N ASP A 84 0.83 -7.65 3.76
CA ASP A 84 1.85 -8.64 3.45
C ASP A 84 3.15 -8.38 4.23
N VAL A 85 3.06 -7.69 5.38
CA VAL A 85 4.14 -7.57 6.35
C VAL A 85 3.97 -8.62 7.45
N GLU A 86 4.96 -9.49 7.60
CA GLU A 86 5.06 -10.43 8.71
C GLU A 86 5.84 -9.80 9.87
N ILE A 87 5.33 -9.87 11.09
CA ILE A 87 6.05 -9.43 12.29
C ILE A 87 6.81 -10.62 12.89
N THR A 88 8.10 -10.44 13.14
CA THR A 88 8.98 -11.48 13.66
C THR A 88 9.39 -11.27 15.11
N LYS A 89 9.21 -10.04 15.64
CA LYS A 89 9.57 -9.65 17.02
C LYS A 89 8.64 -8.57 17.59
N ASN A 90 8.71 -8.38 18.90
CA ASN A 90 8.00 -7.29 19.58
C ASN A 90 8.58 -5.91 19.18
N MET A 91 7.74 -4.87 19.15
CA MET A 91 8.06 -3.51 18.68
C MET A 91 8.19 -2.47 19.79
N ASP A 92 8.13 -2.86 21.06
CA ASP A 92 8.00 -1.92 22.18
C ASP A 92 9.18 -0.95 22.29
N GLU A 93 10.37 -1.36 21.85
CA GLU A 93 11.56 -0.51 21.85
C GLU A 93 11.41 0.74 20.98
N PHE A 94 10.52 0.71 19.99
CA PHE A 94 10.29 1.84 19.08
C PHE A 94 9.23 2.81 19.61
N LEU A 95 8.48 2.46 20.66
CA LEU A 95 7.33 3.26 21.11
C LEU A 95 7.70 4.60 21.76
N GLN A 96 8.95 4.75 22.20
CA GLN A 96 9.47 6.00 22.75
C GLN A 96 9.77 7.05 21.66
N LEU A 97 9.84 6.63 20.40
CA LEU A 97 10.06 7.53 19.28
C LEU A 97 8.82 8.39 18.99
N ASP A 98 9.05 9.45 18.22
CA ASP A 98 8.00 10.26 17.61
C ASP A 98 7.61 9.71 16.24
N PHE A 99 8.58 9.13 15.51
CA PHE A 99 8.39 8.51 14.20
C PHE A 99 9.46 7.43 13.95
N PHE A 100 9.08 6.35 13.29
CA PHE A 100 10.04 5.41 12.72
C PHE A 100 9.56 4.74 11.45
N SER A 101 10.53 4.30 10.64
CA SER A 101 10.37 3.37 9.53
C SER A 101 11.75 2.79 9.18
N CYS A 102 11.93 2.14 8.04
CA CYS A 102 13.24 1.74 7.53
C CYS A 102 13.40 2.09 6.05
N TYR A 103 14.62 2.02 5.54
CA TYR A 103 14.89 2.02 4.12
C TYR A 103 14.16 0.85 3.44
N GLU A 104 13.57 1.10 2.27
CA GLU A 104 13.04 0.03 1.42
C GLU A 104 14.15 -0.50 0.51
N LYS A 105 14.24 -1.82 0.38
CA LYS A 105 15.25 -2.49 -0.45
C LYS A 105 14.60 -3.08 -1.70
N GLY A 106 14.75 -2.39 -2.83
CA GLY A 106 14.45 -2.91 -4.17
C GLY A 106 15.73 -3.29 -4.91
N ASP A 107 15.79 -3.01 -6.22
CA ASP A 107 17.06 -3.06 -6.99
C ASP A 107 18.08 -2.03 -6.46
N GLU A 108 17.57 -0.89 -5.98
CA GLU A 108 18.29 0.12 -5.22
C GLU A 108 17.55 0.38 -3.90
N TYR A 109 18.20 1.09 -2.98
CA TYR A 109 17.55 1.56 -1.76
C TYR A 109 16.64 2.76 -2.07
N TYR A 110 15.48 2.82 -1.43
CA TYR A 110 14.64 4.01 -1.34
C TYR A 110 14.67 4.53 0.09
N PRO A 111 14.54 5.86 0.30
CA PRO A 111 14.83 6.48 1.59
C PRO A 111 13.98 5.93 2.73
N ILE A 112 12.78 5.43 2.43
CA ILE A 112 11.86 4.93 3.44
C ILE A 112 10.83 3.98 2.83
N THR A 113 10.42 2.94 3.54
CA THR A 113 9.28 2.10 3.17
C THR A 113 7.97 2.66 3.70
N SER A 114 6.91 2.54 2.91
CA SER A 114 5.55 2.86 3.38
C SER A 114 4.85 1.65 4.00
N ALA A 115 5.44 0.45 3.90
CA ALA A 115 4.86 -0.80 4.38
C ALA A 115 4.89 -0.95 5.90
N VAL A 116 5.87 -0.31 6.56
CA VAL A 116 5.97 -0.24 8.03
C VAL A 116 6.30 1.19 8.44
N MET A 117 5.39 1.84 9.15
CA MET A 117 5.59 3.18 9.70
C MET A 117 4.99 3.26 11.09
N GLY A 118 5.77 3.73 12.07
CA GLY A 118 5.27 4.07 13.39
C GLY A 118 5.30 5.57 13.63
N ALA A 119 4.27 6.11 14.27
CA ALA A 119 4.23 7.53 14.61
C ALA A 119 3.40 7.81 15.85
N LYS A 120 3.77 8.85 16.61
CA LYS A 120 2.87 9.42 17.61
C LYS A 120 1.70 10.12 16.92
N LYS A 121 0.56 10.22 17.61
CA LYS A 121 -0.58 11.02 17.15
C LYS A 121 -0.15 12.46 16.84
N LYS A 122 -0.65 13.02 15.74
CA LYS A 122 -0.30 14.35 15.20
C LYS A 122 1.20 14.54 14.94
N ASN A 123 1.91 13.47 14.57
CA ASN A 123 3.30 13.60 14.13
C ASN A 123 3.42 14.51 12.89
N ALA A 124 4.42 15.40 12.88
CA ALA A 124 4.61 16.39 11.81
C ALA A 124 4.91 15.75 10.45
N ILE A 125 5.81 14.76 10.40
CA ILE A 125 6.16 14.03 9.17
C ILE A 125 4.92 13.40 8.54
N ILE A 126 4.11 12.71 9.35
CA ILE A 126 2.86 12.12 8.87
C ILE A 126 1.87 13.20 8.42
N GLY A 127 1.78 14.31 9.15
CA GLY A 127 0.90 15.44 8.81
C GLY A 127 1.25 16.08 7.47
N ASP A 128 2.52 16.32 7.22
CA ASP A 128 3.00 16.90 5.96
C ASP A 128 2.74 15.95 4.79
N LEU A 129 3.06 14.66 4.95
CA LEU A 129 2.75 13.63 3.94
C LEU A 129 1.25 13.51 3.68
N LEU A 130 0.42 13.55 4.73
CA LEU A 130 -1.05 13.50 4.60
C LEU A 130 -1.57 14.74 3.86
N SER A 131 -1.01 15.92 4.13
CA SER A 131 -1.46 17.18 3.54
C SER A 131 -1.29 17.23 2.02
N GLN A 132 -0.36 16.46 1.46
CA GLN A 132 -0.17 16.33 0.01
C GLN A 132 -1.40 15.75 -0.71
N TYR A 133 -2.32 15.10 0.02
CA TYR A 133 -3.55 14.54 -0.52
C TYR A 133 -4.76 15.47 -0.41
N ASN A 134 -4.62 16.68 0.16
CA ASN A 134 -5.75 17.60 0.35
C ASN A 134 -6.36 18.07 -0.97
N ASP A 135 -5.51 18.41 -1.95
CA ASP A 135 -5.91 18.92 -3.27
C ASP A 135 -5.58 17.93 -4.40
N LEU A 136 -5.29 16.68 -4.05
CA LEU A 136 -4.96 15.63 -5.01
C LEU A 136 -6.23 14.94 -5.52
N TYR A 137 -6.25 14.64 -6.81
CA TYR A 137 -7.33 13.91 -7.47
C TYR A 137 -6.76 12.65 -8.10
N PHE A 138 -7.41 11.51 -7.85
CA PHE A 138 -7.03 10.24 -8.48
C PHE A 138 -7.50 10.18 -9.93
N GLU A 139 -8.63 10.79 -10.25
CA GLU A 139 -9.10 11.00 -11.62
C GLU A 139 -8.61 12.36 -12.15
N THR A 140 -7.68 12.35 -13.11
CA THR A 140 -7.11 13.54 -13.74
C THR A 140 -7.57 13.69 -15.20
N ILE A 141 -7.30 14.84 -15.82
CA ILE A 141 -7.56 15.06 -17.26
C ILE A 141 -6.82 14.06 -18.16
N ASN A 142 -5.67 13.52 -17.69
CA ASN A 142 -4.84 12.57 -18.42
C ASN A 142 -5.18 11.10 -18.09
N GLY A 143 -6.19 10.85 -17.26
CA GLY A 143 -6.56 9.52 -16.77
C GLY A 143 -6.33 9.36 -15.28
N LEU A 144 -6.13 8.11 -14.82
CA LEU A 144 -5.91 7.83 -13.41
C LEU A 144 -4.49 8.22 -12.99
N ASP A 145 -4.33 8.88 -11.84
CA ASP A 145 -3.04 9.02 -11.17
C ASP A 145 -2.62 7.66 -10.63
N LEU A 146 -1.63 7.04 -11.26
CA LEU A 146 -1.06 5.76 -10.85
C LEU A 146 0.36 5.92 -10.29
N GLU A 147 0.75 7.15 -9.94
CA GLU A 147 2.02 7.41 -9.28
C GLU A 147 2.02 6.78 -7.88
N THR A 148 3.03 5.95 -7.62
CA THR A 148 3.17 5.25 -6.34
C THR A 148 3.53 6.22 -5.22
N ASN A 149 3.04 5.92 -4.01
CA ASN A 149 3.31 6.74 -2.82
C ASN A 149 4.81 6.96 -2.53
N ILE A 150 5.67 6.00 -2.90
CA ILE A 150 7.12 6.05 -2.68
C ILE A 150 7.75 7.27 -3.35
N ILE A 151 7.22 7.72 -4.49
CA ILE A 151 7.72 8.91 -5.21
C ILE A 151 7.41 10.18 -4.41
N LYS A 152 6.16 10.31 -3.94
CA LYS A 152 5.69 11.43 -3.10
C LYS A 152 6.47 11.49 -1.78
N ILE A 153 6.63 10.34 -1.12
CA ILE A 153 7.37 10.22 0.12
C ILE A 153 8.86 10.52 -0.09
N THR A 154 9.50 9.99 -1.14
CA THR A 154 10.90 10.26 -1.46
C THR A 154 11.14 11.75 -1.70
N SER A 155 10.21 12.42 -2.41
CA SER A 155 10.28 13.85 -2.69
C SER A 155 10.17 14.69 -1.41
N TYR A 156 9.31 14.28 -0.47
CA TYR A 156 9.20 14.88 0.85
C TYR A 156 10.50 14.75 1.66
N PHE A 157 11.05 13.54 1.79
CA PHE A 157 12.28 13.33 2.55
C PHE A 157 13.50 14.03 1.94
N LYS A 158 13.52 14.16 0.61
CA LYS A 158 14.51 14.98 -0.08
C LYS A 158 14.39 16.47 0.28
N SER A 159 13.19 17.02 0.29
CA SER A 159 12.98 18.47 0.51
C SER A 159 13.14 18.86 1.97
N GLU A 160 12.53 18.12 2.90
CA GLU A 160 12.50 18.49 4.32
C GLU A 160 13.75 18.04 5.10
N PHE A 161 14.39 16.94 4.68
CA PHE A 161 15.51 16.34 5.42
C PHE A 161 16.81 16.26 4.61
N ASN A 162 16.83 16.78 3.38
CA ASN A 162 17.98 16.71 2.47
C ASN A 162 18.50 15.26 2.27
N LEU A 163 17.60 14.27 2.30
CA LEU A 163 17.94 12.85 2.14
C LEU A 163 18.02 12.50 0.65
N LEU A 164 19.26 12.44 0.14
CA LEU A 164 19.57 12.31 -1.29
C LEU A 164 20.20 10.94 -1.63
N PRO A 165 19.99 10.43 -2.87
CA PRO A 165 20.69 9.23 -3.34
C PRO A 165 22.19 9.50 -3.60
N PRO A 166 23.04 8.46 -3.60
CA PRO A 166 22.72 7.06 -3.31
C PRO A 166 22.44 6.86 -1.82
N TYR A 167 21.42 6.06 -1.51
CA TYR A 167 21.01 5.79 -0.12
C TYR A 167 21.81 4.61 0.46
N ASP A 168 22.29 4.76 1.69
CA ASP A 168 22.91 3.67 2.45
C ASP A 168 21.90 3.04 3.41
N GLY A 169 21.11 2.10 2.88
CA GLY A 169 20.08 1.39 3.65
C GLY A 169 20.59 0.41 4.70
N THR A 170 21.91 0.36 4.95
CA THR A 170 22.53 -0.49 5.98
C THR A 170 22.69 0.22 7.33
N LYS A 171 22.48 1.54 7.37
CA LYS A 171 22.70 2.37 8.56
C LYS A 171 21.41 3.07 8.99
N LYS A 172 21.37 3.45 10.27
CA LYS A 172 20.31 4.31 10.79
C LYS A 172 20.52 5.74 10.29
N THR A 173 19.43 6.42 9.95
CA THR A 173 19.39 7.84 9.64
C THR A 173 18.48 8.53 10.65
N TYR A 174 19.02 9.52 11.35
CA TYR A 174 18.29 10.32 12.33
C TYR A 174 17.75 11.57 11.62
N LEU A 175 16.43 11.72 11.62
CA LEU A 175 15.75 12.90 11.07
C LEU A 175 15.71 14.02 12.12
N ASN A 176 15.61 13.62 13.38
CA ASN A 176 15.79 14.41 14.60
C ASN A 176 16.01 13.42 15.77
N ASP A 177 16.08 13.94 17.00
CA ASP A 177 16.36 13.14 18.21
C ASP A 177 15.42 11.95 18.41
N ASN A 178 14.16 12.06 17.97
CA ASN A 178 13.12 11.04 18.21
C ASN A 178 12.49 10.49 16.91
N SER A 179 13.06 10.79 15.74
CA SER A 179 12.53 10.34 14.45
C SER A 179 13.62 9.65 13.65
N ILE A 180 13.46 8.34 13.38
CA ILE A 180 14.55 7.49 12.89
C ILE A 180 14.11 6.64 11.70
N ILE A 181 14.92 6.64 10.65
CA ILE A 181 14.86 5.66 9.57
C ILE A 181 15.91 4.58 9.86
N TYR A 182 15.45 3.34 10.02
CA TYR A 182 16.29 2.19 10.33
C TYR A 182 16.85 1.53 9.06
N PRO A 183 17.91 0.70 9.18
CA PRO A 183 18.37 -0.17 8.11
C PRO A 183 17.25 -1.04 7.55
N SER A 184 17.30 -1.40 6.26
CA SER A 184 16.24 -2.17 5.60
C SER A 184 15.95 -3.51 6.26
N ASN A 185 16.96 -4.13 6.89
CA ASN A 185 16.78 -5.40 7.58
C ASN A 185 15.90 -5.34 8.83
N TYR A 186 15.58 -4.15 9.35
CA TYR A 186 14.70 -4.04 10.51
C TYR A 186 13.25 -4.36 10.15
N PHE A 187 12.69 -3.71 9.12
CA PHE A 187 11.25 -3.81 8.81
C PHE A 187 10.92 -4.15 7.35
N CYS A 188 11.91 -4.45 6.52
CA CYS A 188 11.72 -4.71 5.09
C CYS A 188 12.28 -6.08 4.68
N THR A 189 13.61 -6.19 4.49
CA THR A 189 14.22 -7.39 3.89
C THR A 189 15.17 -8.07 4.87
N PRO A 190 14.88 -9.29 5.33
CA PRO A 190 15.73 -9.97 6.30
C PRO A 190 17.11 -10.28 5.71
N GLU A 191 18.14 -10.21 6.56
CA GLU A 191 19.52 -10.53 6.20
C GLU A 191 20.08 -11.54 7.21
N LEU A 192 20.83 -12.54 6.72
CA LEU A 192 21.33 -13.63 7.56
C LEU A 192 22.23 -13.10 8.68
N GLY A 193 21.89 -13.45 9.93
CA GLY A 193 22.63 -13.00 11.12
C GLY A 193 22.32 -11.57 11.56
N MET A 194 21.46 -10.84 10.84
CA MET A 194 21.02 -9.51 11.25
C MET A 194 19.68 -9.57 12.00
N ILE A 195 19.47 -8.59 12.89
CA ILE A 195 18.18 -8.45 13.57
C ILE A 195 17.10 -8.05 12.56
N ASN A 196 15.92 -8.61 12.73
CA ASN A 196 14.72 -8.26 11.99
C ASN A 196 13.53 -8.23 12.94
N PHE A 197 12.61 -7.34 12.65
CA PHE A 197 11.40 -7.06 13.39
C PHE A 197 10.16 -7.28 12.52
N ALA A 198 10.27 -6.96 11.23
CA ALA A 198 9.23 -7.22 10.25
C ALA A 198 9.81 -7.60 8.87
N ILE A 199 9.14 -8.49 8.15
CA ILE A 199 9.49 -8.90 6.79
C ILE A 199 8.37 -8.43 5.85
N HIS A 200 8.72 -7.63 4.85
CA HIS A 200 7.80 -7.25 3.78
C HIS A 200 7.90 -8.30 2.67
N HIS A 201 6.78 -9.00 2.40
CA HIS A 201 6.75 -10.09 1.41
C HIS A 201 6.64 -9.61 -0.05
N PHE A 202 6.48 -8.30 -0.30
CA PHE A 202 6.36 -7.70 -1.63
C PHE A 202 5.36 -8.43 -2.54
N ASN A 203 4.20 -8.82 -2.00
CA ASN A 203 3.21 -9.65 -2.69
C ASN A 203 2.67 -8.97 -3.95
N GLY A 204 2.64 -7.63 -3.95
CA GLY A 204 2.29 -6.83 -5.12
C GLY A 204 0.89 -7.15 -5.65
N SER A 205 -0.07 -7.46 -4.77
CA SER A 205 -1.42 -7.93 -5.11
C SER A 205 -2.24 -6.94 -5.96
N TRP A 206 -1.83 -5.67 -5.99
CA TRP A 206 -2.42 -4.59 -6.76
C TRP A 206 -2.05 -4.61 -8.25
N LEU A 207 -0.95 -5.28 -8.61
CA LEU A 207 -0.48 -5.36 -9.98
C LEU A 207 -1.41 -6.25 -10.83
N PRO A 208 -1.53 -5.99 -12.15
CA PRO A 208 -2.44 -6.73 -13.01
C PRO A 208 -2.16 -8.25 -13.00
N SER A 209 -3.17 -9.05 -12.66
CA SER A 209 -3.13 -10.51 -12.80
C SER A 209 -3.17 -10.97 -14.26
N HIS A 210 -3.65 -10.11 -15.16
CA HIS A 210 -3.81 -10.38 -16.58
C HIS A 210 -3.41 -9.15 -17.41
N SER A 211 -2.74 -9.38 -18.55
CA SER A 211 -2.60 -8.37 -19.60
C SER A 211 -3.87 -8.34 -20.46
N ARG A 212 -4.32 -7.14 -20.84
CA ARG A 212 -5.47 -6.93 -21.72
C ARG A 212 -5.02 -6.38 -23.07
N LYS A 213 -5.56 -6.92 -24.16
CA LYS A 213 -5.46 -6.33 -25.50
C LYS A 213 -6.82 -6.31 -26.17
N ASP A 214 -7.35 -5.13 -26.41
CA ASP A 214 -8.60 -4.94 -27.16
C ASP A 214 -8.40 -5.41 -28.61
N LYS A 215 -9.34 -6.19 -29.12
CA LYS A 215 -9.28 -6.78 -30.47
C LYS A 215 -10.25 -6.12 -31.41
N LEU A 216 -11.50 -5.96 -30.97
CA LEU A 216 -12.57 -5.36 -31.76
C LEU A 216 -13.36 -4.40 -30.87
N LYS A 217 -13.81 -3.29 -31.45
CA LYS A 217 -14.66 -2.30 -30.80
C LYS A 217 -15.88 -2.08 -31.69
N PHE A 218 -17.06 -2.08 -31.09
CA PHE A 218 -18.35 -1.94 -31.77
C PHE A 218 -19.16 -0.81 -31.12
N TYR A 219 -20.20 -0.35 -31.81
CA TYR A 219 -21.15 0.66 -31.30
C TYR A 219 -20.46 1.90 -30.72
N LYS A 220 -19.59 2.56 -31.49
CA LYS A 220 -18.81 3.72 -31.04
C LYS A 220 -18.04 3.45 -29.73
N ASN A 221 -17.36 2.30 -29.65
CA ASN A 221 -16.60 1.83 -28.49
C ASN A 221 -17.42 1.45 -27.25
N LYS A 222 -18.75 1.33 -27.35
CA LYS A 222 -19.59 0.84 -26.24
C LYS A 222 -19.44 -0.65 -25.98
N LEU A 223 -19.19 -1.46 -27.01
CA LEU A 223 -18.88 -2.89 -26.86
C LEU A 223 -17.45 -3.15 -27.29
N ILE A 224 -16.68 -3.84 -26.45
CA ILE A 224 -15.27 -4.10 -26.66
C ILE A 224 -15.03 -5.60 -26.47
N PHE A 225 -14.50 -6.25 -27.50
CA PHE A 225 -14.02 -7.61 -27.43
C PHE A 225 -12.52 -7.60 -27.14
N SER A 226 -12.15 -8.05 -25.95
CA SER A 226 -10.77 -7.97 -25.45
C SER A 226 -10.20 -9.35 -25.18
N ARG A 227 -8.92 -9.53 -25.48
CA ARG A 227 -8.14 -10.69 -25.08
C ARG A 227 -7.48 -10.42 -23.74
N PHE A 228 -7.60 -11.36 -22.80
CA PHE A 228 -6.84 -11.37 -21.56
C PHE A 228 -5.85 -12.55 -21.56
N ILE A 229 -4.61 -12.27 -21.19
CA ILE A 229 -3.57 -13.29 -20.97
C ILE A 229 -3.16 -13.22 -19.50
N ARG A 230 -3.27 -14.34 -18.80
CA ARG A 230 -2.89 -14.47 -17.39
C ARG A 230 -1.39 -14.26 -17.24
N LEU A 231 -1.02 -13.38 -16.32
CA LEU A 231 0.36 -13.08 -15.93
C LEU A 231 0.73 -13.71 -14.58
N ARG A 232 -0.27 -13.99 -13.73
CA ARG A 232 -0.09 -14.46 -12.36
C ARG A 232 -1.05 -15.59 -12.01
N ASP A 233 -0.64 -16.45 -11.08
CA ASP A 233 -1.46 -17.57 -10.63
C ASP A 233 -2.64 -17.15 -9.73
N THR A 234 -2.74 -15.88 -9.33
CA THR A 234 -3.84 -15.38 -8.51
C THR A 234 -4.44 -14.10 -9.12
N GLY A 235 -5.71 -13.84 -8.79
CA GLY A 235 -6.45 -12.64 -9.21
C GLY A 235 -7.27 -12.80 -10.49
N GLU A 236 -8.25 -11.91 -10.65
CA GLU A 236 -9.17 -11.91 -11.79
C GLU A 236 -8.80 -10.85 -12.85
N PRO A 237 -9.21 -11.04 -14.12
CA PRO A 237 -9.11 -10.00 -15.16
C PRO A 237 -9.74 -8.70 -14.69
N GLN A 238 -8.94 -7.64 -14.61
CA GLN A 238 -9.42 -6.32 -14.18
C GLN A 238 -10.11 -5.60 -15.34
N VAL A 239 -11.29 -5.03 -15.06
CA VAL A 239 -12.03 -4.09 -15.92
C VAL A 239 -12.35 -2.84 -15.11
N SER A 240 -12.54 -1.68 -15.76
CA SER A 240 -12.81 -0.44 -15.02
C SER A 240 -14.21 -0.42 -14.40
N SER A 241 -14.46 0.51 -13.47
CA SER A 241 -15.77 0.73 -12.85
C SER A 241 -16.87 1.09 -13.88
N LYS A 242 -16.47 1.74 -14.98
CA LYS A 242 -17.32 2.10 -16.12
C LYS A 242 -17.51 0.93 -17.11
N GLU A 243 -16.94 -0.24 -16.84
CA GLU A 243 -17.01 -1.42 -17.70
C GLU A 243 -17.79 -2.56 -17.03
N LYS A 244 -18.71 -3.18 -17.78
CA LYS A 244 -19.44 -4.38 -17.38
C LYS A 244 -18.98 -5.54 -18.25
N VAL A 245 -18.47 -6.61 -17.63
CA VAL A 245 -18.24 -7.88 -18.34
C VAL A 245 -19.60 -8.48 -18.70
N LEU A 246 -19.82 -8.74 -20.00
CA LEU A 246 -21.02 -9.39 -20.49
C LEU A 246 -20.86 -10.92 -20.51
N PHE A 247 -19.75 -11.43 -21.04
CA PHE A 247 -19.39 -12.85 -20.96
C PHE A 247 -17.90 -13.08 -21.21
N LYS A 248 -17.43 -14.27 -20.82
CA LYS A 248 -16.03 -14.73 -20.93
C LYS A 248 -15.98 -16.01 -21.78
N ILE A 249 -15.05 -16.08 -22.74
CA ILE A 249 -14.75 -17.26 -23.57
C ILE A 249 -13.36 -17.76 -23.18
N PRO A 250 -13.22 -18.83 -22.37
CA PRO A 250 -11.93 -19.44 -22.11
C PRO A 250 -11.39 -20.11 -23.38
N VAL A 251 -10.12 -19.89 -23.71
CA VAL A 251 -9.44 -20.50 -24.86
C VAL A 251 -8.35 -21.47 -24.40
N SER A 252 -7.66 -21.13 -23.31
CA SER A 252 -6.71 -22.01 -22.63
C SER A 252 -6.60 -21.62 -21.16
N LYS A 253 -5.82 -22.37 -20.37
CA LYS A 253 -5.55 -22.09 -18.96
C LYS A 253 -5.09 -20.63 -18.71
N ASN A 254 -4.39 -20.04 -19.68
CA ASN A 254 -3.79 -18.71 -19.55
C ASN A 254 -4.43 -17.67 -20.46
N LYS A 255 -5.44 -18.01 -21.26
CA LYS A 255 -6.00 -17.12 -22.28
C LYS A 255 -7.52 -17.19 -22.30
N GLN A 256 -8.14 -16.03 -22.23
CA GLN A 256 -9.59 -15.87 -22.40
C GLN A 256 -9.90 -14.65 -23.26
N TYR A 257 -11.02 -14.67 -23.95
CA TYR A 257 -11.63 -13.48 -24.53
C TYR A 257 -12.80 -13.03 -23.68
N VAL A 258 -13.01 -11.72 -23.59
CA VAL A 258 -14.07 -11.14 -22.78
C VAL A 258 -14.79 -10.10 -23.61
N LEU A 259 -16.12 -10.18 -23.66
CA LEU A 259 -16.94 -9.10 -24.20
C LEU A 259 -17.28 -8.15 -23.06
N ILE A 260 -16.93 -6.88 -23.23
CA ILE A 260 -17.08 -5.81 -22.24
C ILE A 260 -18.01 -4.75 -22.81
N MET A 261 -18.92 -4.26 -21.98
CA MET A 261 -19.76 -3.11 -22.28
C MET A 261 -19.32 -1.91 -21.45
N LYS A 262 -18.96 -0.80 -22.09
CA LYS A 262 -18.74 0.48 -21.44
C LYS A 262 -20.09 1.14 -21.14
N ARG A 263 -20.27 1.53 -19.88
CA ARG A 263 -21.41 2.32 -19.40
C ARG A 263 -21.20 3.78 -19.76
#